data_AF-A0A140NN28-F1
#
_entry.id   AF-A0A140NN28-F1
#
_cell.length_a   1.000
_cell.length_b   1.000
_cell.length_c   1.000
_cell.angle_alpha   90.00
_cell.angle_beta   90.00
_cell.angle_gamma   90.00
#
_symmetry.space_group_name_H-M   'P 1'
#
loop_
_entity.id
_entity.type
_entity.pdbx_description
1 polymer ?
#
loop_
_entity_poly.entity_id
_entity_poly.type
_entity_poly.pdbx_seq_one_letter_code
_entity_poly.pdbx_strand_id
1 'polypeptide(L)'
;MKDTQTFGQRLLALLKQQKMSQLKAAEALGVSRTAVNKWTKGGMIDENNLEKLAQLLNVDKIWLKYGEYTNHASTASHPAIVRNINEVHLQESTEIVTWEWDLLTGELNYSDNVEDVYGIKITTNDDFWALMNQESKDKLVNGYSKIIREGGAHEMDFKIAWDDGYRWITSRATGVKGPNGKVTKLVGISLDNTERKNTELRLRKIKCYFDVLLAHFNHLVVFTDKAGEILASNLESQTADIDYLELQRLLYQLAINHKPWLEGVYSKGHGHIHFQDREISASYHLNDEQQPFLMFQLK
;
A
#
# COMPACT_ATOMS: atom_id res chain seq x y z
N MET A 1 -14.59 29.61 2.93
CA MET A 1 -13.66 28.77 2.12
C MET A 1 -12.38 28.67 2.92
N LYS A 2 -12.09 27.51 3.55
CA LYS A 2 -10.88 27.33 4.37
C LYS A 2 -9.70 27.06 3.44
N ASP A 3 -8.61 27.78 3.64
CA ASP A 3 -7.46 27.87 2.73
C ASP A 3 -6.74 26.51 2.58
N THR A 4 -6.78 25.93 1.38
CA THR A 4 -6.36 24.55 1.05
C THR A 4 -4.89 24.48 0.61
N GLN A 5 -4.01 25.32 1.16
CA GLN A 5 -2.63 25.39 0.69
C GLN A 5 -1.81 24.20 1.24
N THR A 6 -0.85 23.69 0.45
CA THR A 6 0.15 22.72 0.91
C THR A 6 1.29 23.42 1.66
N PHE A 7 2.15 22.66 2.35
CA PHE A 7 3.35 23.22 3.01
C PHE A 7 4.20 24.05 2.04
N GLY A 8 4.51 23.49 0.86
CA GLY A 8 5.30 24.17 -0.16
C GLY A 8 4.64 25.46 -0.66
N GLN A 9 3.32 25.47 -0.82
CA GLN A 9 2.56 26.66 -1.22
C GLN A 9 2.60 27.75 -0.14
N ARG A 10 2.40 27.39 1.14
CA ARG A 10 2.55 28.32 2.26
C ARG A 10 3.94 28.90 2.36
N LEU A 11 4.95 28.04 2.29
CA LEU A 11 6.36 28.46 2.34
C LEU A 11 6.66 29.45 1.21
N LEU A 12 6.22 29.13 -0.01
CA LEU A 12 6.44 30.01 -1.17
C LEU A 12 5.68 31.33 -1.03
N ALA A 13 4.47 31.32 -0.49
CA ALA A 13 3.69 32.52 -0.20
C ALA A 13 4.38 33.42 0.85
N LEU A 14 4.90 32.85 1.94
CA LEU A 14 5.61 33.58 3.00
C LEU A 14 6.92 34.19 2.53
N LEU A 15 7.72 33.43 1.77
CA LEU A 15 8.95 33.93 1.18
C LEU A 15 8.67 35.14 0.27
N LYS A 16 7.59 35.07 -0.52
CA LYS A 16 7.14 36.19 -1.36
C LYS A 16 6.68 37.39 -0.53
N GLN A 17 5.88 37.15 0.53
CA GLN A 17 5.39 38.20 1.44
C GLN A 17 6.53 38.95 2.13
N GLN A 18 7.57 38.24 2.55
CA GLN A 18 8.74 38.82 3.21
C GLN A 18 9.83 39.31 2.23
N LYS A 19 9.57 39.29 0.91
CA LYS A 19 10.53 39.64 -0.14
C LYS A 19 11.88 38.90 0.01
N MET A 20 11.82 37.65 0.48
CA MET A 20 12.99 36.83 0.75
C MET A 20 13.19 35.81 -0.38
N SER A 21 14.38 35.83 -0.98
CA SER A 21 14.73 34.84 -2.01
C SER A 21 15.00 33.48 -1.37
N GLN A 22 14.79 32.40 -2.13
CA GLN A 22 15.14 31.05 -1.68
C GLN A 22 16.64 30.91 -1.35
N LEU A 23 17.52 31.68 -2.04
CA LEU A 23 18.96 31.71 -1.76
C LEU A 23 19.22 32.31 -0.37
N LYS A 24 18.60 33.45 -0.07
CA LYS A 24 18.76 34.12 1.22
C LYS A 24 18.21 33.29 2.38
N ALA A 25 17.08 32.61 2.16
CA ALA A 25 16.55 31.66 3.14
C ALA A 25 17.52 30.48 3.35
N ALA A 26 18.12 29.95 2.28
CA ALA A 26 19.10 28.87 2.37
C ALA A 26 20.34 29.28 3.16
N GLU A 27 20.88 30.48 2.90
CA GLU A 27 22.01 31.06 3.64
C GLU A 27 21.71 31.22 5.13
N ALA A 28 20.54 31.74 5.48
CA ALA A 28 20.12 31.93 6.87
C ALA A 28 19.95 30.61 7.64
N LEU A 29 19.62 29.52 6.94
CA LEU A 29 19.41 28.19 7.52
C LEU A 29 20.68 27.33 7.51
N GLY A 30 21.73 27.77 6.81
CA GLY A 30 22.95 26.98 6.60
C GLY A 30 22.73 25.77 5.69
N VAL A 31 21.80 25.85 4.74
CA VAL A 31 21.46 24.76 3.80
C VAL A 31 21.67 25.17 2.34
N SER A 32 21.58 24.22 1.41
CA SER A 32 21.68 24.53 -0.02
C SER A 32 20.38 25.18 -0.55
N ARG A 33 20.51 26.07 -1.54
CA ARG A 33 19.36 26.63 -2.28
C ARG A 33 18.45 25.54 -2.87
N THR A 34 19.04 24.42 -3.27
CA THR A 34 18.32 23.25 -3.81
C THR A 34 17.40 22.62 -2.78
N ALA A 35 17.79 22.57 -1.50
CA ALA A 35 16.94 22.08 -0.42
C ALA A 35 15.68 22.95 -0.27
N VAL A 36 15.85 24.28 -0.21
CA VAL A 36 14.73 25.23 -0.12
C VAL A 36 13.81 25.13 -1.34
N ASN A 37 14.37 24.98 -2.55
CA ASN A 37 13.58 24.78 -3.76
C ASN A 37 12.75 23.49 -3.69
N LYS A 38 13.33 22.39 -3.20
CA LYS A 38 12.61 21.14 -2.95
C LYS A 38 11.42 21.36 -2.00
N TRP A 39 11.63 22.04 -0.88
CA TRP A 39 10.59 22.34 0.10
C TRP A 39 9.43 23.14 -0.50
N THR A 40 9.74 24.20 -1.26
CA THR A 40 8.70 25.00 -1.92
C THR A 40 7.90 24.25 -2.98
N LYS A 41 8.43 23.14 -3.51
CA LYS A 41 7.72 22.23 -4.43
C LYS A 41 6.97 21.11 -3.71
N GLY A 42 6.89 21.15 -2.37
CA GLY A 42 6.23 20.12 -1.56
C GLY A 42 7.14 18.98 -1.12
N GLY A 43 8.45 19.09 -1.33
CA GLY A 43 9.43 18.18 -0.78
C GLY A 43 9.54 18.30 0.74
N MET A 44 10.01 17.23 1.39
CA MET A 44 10.08 17.16 2.84
C MET A 44 11.17 18.04 3.44
N ILE A 45 10.90 18.49 4.65
CA ILE A 45 11.80 19.22 5.53
C ILE A 45 11.93 18.44 6.83
N ASP A 46 13.17 18.28 7.32
CA ASP A 46 13.44 17.72 8.65
C ASP A 46 13.00 18.67 9.76
N GLU A 47 12.89 18.15 10.99
CA GLU A 47 12.33 18.90 12.10
C GLU A 47 13.22 20.10 12.49
N ASN A 48 14.54 19.93 12.47
CA ASN A 48 15.50 21.01 12.80
C ASN A 48 15.42 22.16 11.79
N ASN A 49 15.38 21.87 10.50
CA ASN A 49 15.24 22.89 9.46
C ASN A 49 13.86 23.52 9.48
N LEU A 50 12.80 22.77 9.79
CA LEU A 50 11.46 23.32 9.95
C LEU A 50 11.39 24.30 11.13
N GLU A 51 12.00 23.95 12.28
CA GLU A 51 12.11 24.81 13.45
C GLU A 51 12.78 26.13 13.10
N LYS A 52 13.96 26.07 12.47
CA LYS A 52 14.72 27.25 12.05
C LYS A 52 13.96 28.08 11.00
N LEU A 53 13.26 27.42 10.08
CA LEU A 53 12.51 28.07 9.01
C LEU A 53 11.24 28.74 9.54
N ALA A 54 10.58 28.16 10.55
CA ALA A 54 9.48 28.78 11.29
C ALA A 54 9.96 30.01 12.09
N GLN A 55 11.10 29.90 12.79
CA GLN A 55 11.72 31.02 13.50
C GLN A 55 12.14 32.15 12.53
N LEU A 56 12.80 31.82 11.42
CA LEU A 56 13.24 32.77 10.40
C LEU A 56 12.07 33.55 9.79
N LEU A 57 10.95 32.87 9.53
CA LEU A 57 9.75 33.47 8.97
C LEU A 57 8.84 34.09 10.05
N ASN A 58 9.18 33.93 11.33
CA ASN A 58 8.37 34.38 12.47
C ASN A 58 6.91 33.92 12.39
N VAL A 59 6.72 32.62 12.16
CA VAL A 59 5.40 31.97 12.11
C VAL A 59 5.39 30.72 13.00
N ASP A 60 4.19 30.31 13.42
CA ASP A 60 4.03 29.07 14.17
C ASP A 60 4.46 27.85 13.32
N LYS A 61 5.25 26.95 13.91
CA LYS A 61 5.80 25.76 13.23
C LYS A 61 4.70 24.84 12.71
N ILE A 62 3.66 24.65 13.51
CA ILE A 62 2.53 23.78 13.20
C ILE A 62 1.70 24.41 12.08
N TRP A 63 1.49 25.72 12.13
CA TRP A 63 0.82 26.46 11.07
C TRP A 63 1.61 26.41 9.75
N LEU A 64 2.92 26.58 9.82
CA LEU A 64 3.78 26.51 8.65
C LEU A 64 3.70 25.14 7.98
N LYS A 65 3.83 24.07 8.78
CA LYS A 65 3.77 22.68 8.30
C LYS A 65 2.38 22.28 7.83
N TYR A 66 1.30 22.72 8.51
CA TYR A 66 -0.04 22.15 8.31
C TYR A 66 -1.18 23.13 7.95
N GLY A 67 -0.97 24.45 7.95
CA GLY A 67 -1.98 25.46 7.56
C GLY A 67 -2.67 26.11 8.75
N GLU A 68 -3.91 26.61 8.63
CA GLU A 68 -4.65 27.24 9.74
C GLU A 68 -4.91 26.28 10.93
N TYR A 69 -3.85 26.03 11.68
CA TYR A 69 -3.78 25.28 12.92
C TYR A 69 -3.73 26.28 14.09
N THR A 70 -4.57 27.31 14.09
CA THR A 70 -4.68 28.19 15.25
C THR A 70 -5.39 27.47 16.40
N ASN A 71 -4.70 27.29 17.52
CA ASN A 71 -5.31 27.07 18.83
C ASN A 71 -5.04 28.31 19.67
N HIS A 72 -6.08 29.05 20.08
CA HIS A 72 -5.91 30.01 21.17
C HIS A 72 -5.83 29.21 22.48
N ALA A 73 -4.77 29.48 23.23
CA ALA A 73 -4.26 28.71 24.35
C ALA A 73 -5.31 28.20 25.35
N SER A 74 -5.03 27.04 25.96
CA SER A 74 -4.85 26.95 27.41
C SER A 74 -4.24 25.60 27.78
N THR A 75 -3.13 25.67 28.48
CA THR A 75 -2.54 24.65 29.34
C THR A 75 -3.61 23.94 30.17
N ALA A 76 -3.82 22.65 29.91
CA ALA A 76 -4.39 21.73 30.89
C ALA A 76 -3.91 20.32 30.56
N SER A 77 -2.92 19.83 31.32
CA SER A 77 -2.67 18.40 31.47
C SER A 77 -3.98 17.71 31.81
N HIS A 78 -4.50 16.87 30.90
CA HIS A 78 -5.55 15.90 31.22
C HIS A 78 -5.21 14.55 30.57
N PRO A 79 -4.90 13.53 31.39
CA PRO A 79 -4.66 12.17 30.92
C PRO A 79 -5.99 11.41 30.89
N ALA A 80 -6.79 11.51 29.82
CA ALA A 80 -8.07 10.79 29.80
C ALA A 80 -8.77 10.58 28.44
N ILE A 81 -8.09 10.35 27.30
CA ILE A 81 -8.80 9.83 26.10
C ILE A 81 -7.95 8.81 25.29
N VAL A 82 -7.16 7.95 25.97
CA VAL A 82 -6.34 6.92 25.29
C VAL A 82 -6.87 5.50 25.47
N ARG A 83 -7.99 5.30 26.19
CA ARG A 83 -8.40 3.93 26.57
C ARG A 83 -9.08 3.08 25.49
N ASN A 84 -9.59 3.64 24.39
CA ASN A 84 -10.48 2.86 23.50
C ASN A 84 -9.84 2.29 22.22
N ILE A 85 -8.52 2.40 22.02
CA ILE A 85 -7.82 1.70 20.92
C ILE A 85 -7.00 0.50 21.45
N ASN A 86 -6.86 0.36 22.77
CA ASN A 86 -5.95 -0.62 23.38
C ASN A 86 -6.57 -2.00 23.66
N GLU A 87 -7.88 -2.21 23.51
CA GLU A 87 -8.55 -3.40 24.07
C GLU A 87 -8.92 -4.53 23.10
N VAL A 88 -8.35 -4.61 21.90
CA VAL A 88 -8.50 -5.81 21.08
C VAL A 88 -7.14 -6.37 20.66
N HIS A 89 -6.57 -7.22 21.53
CA HIS A 89 -5.53 -8.21 21.22
C HIS A 89 -4.23 -7.68 20.57
N LEU A 90 -3.46 -6.82 21.25
CA LEU A 90 -2.16 -6.36 20.73
C LEU A 90 -0.95 -6.57 21.66
N GLN A 91 -1.11 -7.19 22.82
CA GLN A 91 0.01 -7.38 23.77
C GLN A 91 0.92 -8.59 23.46
N GLU A 92 0.63 -9.39 22.42
CA GLU A 92 1.37 -10.64 22.16
C GLU A 92 1.86 -10.83 20.71
N SER A 93 1.60 -9.87 19.80
CA SER A 93 2.11 -9.99 18.42
C SER A 93 3.45 -9.28 18.27
N THR A 94 4.52 -10.05 18.04
CA THR A 94 5.87 -9.55 17.73
C THR A 94 5.91 -8.72 16.45
N GLU A 95 4.86 -8.76 15.62
CA GLU A 95 4.80 -8.09 14.32
C GLU A 95 4.09 -6.73 14.36
N ILE A 96 3.43 -6.39 15.47
CA ILE A 96 2.59 -5.18 15.57
C ILE A 96 3.17 -4.19 16.59
N VAL A 97 3.40 -2.97 16.14
CA VAL A 97 3.86 -1.85 16.96
C VAL A 97 2.73 -0.84 17.14
N THR A 98 2.51 -0.37 18.36
CA THR A 98 1.65 0.80 18.61
C THR A 98 2.51 2.05 18.69
N TRP A 99 1.96 3.18 18.25
CA TRP A 99 2.66 4.45 18.32
C TRP A 99 1.72 5.64 18.52
N GLU A 100 2.25 6.67 19.16
CA GLU A 100 1.61 7.96 19.37
C GLU A 100 2.60 9.06 18.97
N TRP A 101 2.11 10.04 18.21
CA TRP A 101 2.84 11.24 17.86
C TRP A 101 2.04 12.47 18.30
N ASP A 102 2.59 13.22 19.25
CA ASP A 102 2.03 14.50 19.66
C ASP A 102 2.48 15.59 18.68
N LEU A 103 1.51 16.21 18.00
CA LEU A 103 1.78 17.22 16.97
C LEU A 103 2.14 18.59 17.56
N LEU A 104 1.88 18.80 18.84
CA LEU A 104 2.16 20.05 19.55
C LEU A 104 3.57 20.04 20.13
N THR A 105 3.94 18.95 20.81
CA THR A 105 5.24 18.80 21.46
C THR A 105 6.29 18.18 20.55
N GLY A 106 5.85 17.43 19.53
CA GLY A 106 6.73 16.62 18.69
C GLY A 106 7.13 15.28 19.34
N GLU A 107 6.64 14.98 20.55
CA GLU A 107 6.95 13.74 21.25
C GLU A 107 6.41 12.51 20.50
N LEU A 108 7.24 11.47 20.45
CA LEU A 108 6.93 10.19 19.87
C LEU A 108 7.01 9.11 20.93
N ASN A 109 5.95 8.31 21.04
CA ASN A 109 5.91 7.14 21.90
C ASN A 109 5.63 5.92 21.04
N TYR A 110 6.40 4.86 21.25
CA TYR A 110 6.23 3.56 20.59
C TYR A 110 6.09 2.46 21.65
N SER A 111 5.48 1.34 21.27
CA SER A 111 5.53 0.12 22.09
C SER A 111 6.96 -0.43 22.19
N ASP A 112 7.20 -1.23 23.23
CA ASP A 112 8.52 -1.77 23.56
C ASP A 112 9.13 -2.64 22.44
N ASN A 113 8.30 -3.27 21.62
CA ASN A 113 8.71 -4.13 20.50
C ASN A 113 9.02 -3.38 19.19
N VAL A 114 9.13 -2.04 19.22
CA VAL A 114 9.44 -1.25 18.01
C VAL A 114 10.74 -1.68 17.34
N GLU A 115 11.74 -2.08 18.12
CA GLU A 115 13.04 -2.52 17.60
C GLU A 115 12.95 -3.86 16.86
N ASP A 116 12.04 -4.75 17.25
CA ASP A 116 11.84 -6.04 16.58
C ASP A 116 11.24 -5.85 15.17
N VAL A 117 10.36 -4.86 15.02
CA VAL A 117 9.62 -4.59 13.77
C VAL A 117 10.39 -3.63 12.86
N TYR A 118 10.95 -2.55 13.41
CA TYR A 118 11.67 -1.52 12.65
C TYR A 118 13.19 -1.69 12.64
N GLY A 119 13.74 -2.65 13.40
CA GLY A 119 15.16 -2.98 13.41
C GLY A 119 16.03 -2.01 14.20
N ILE A 120 15.45 -0.91 14.66
CA ILE A 120 16.09 0.09 15.50
C ILE A 120 15.09 0.62 16.51
N LYS A 121 15.62 1.13 17.62
CA LYS A 121 14.84 1.99 18.51
C LYS A 121 14.56 3.34 17.85
N ILE A 122 13.30 3.76 17.87
CA ILE A 122 12.90 5.09 17.42
C ILE A 122 12.83 6.01 18.64
N THR A 123 13.63 7.08 18.62
CA THR A 123 13.64 8.10 19.68
C THR A 123 13.23 9.47 19.16
N THR A 124 13.44 9.72 17.87
CA THR A 124 13.09 10.97 17.19
C THR A 124 12.32 10.71 15.90
N ASN A 125 11.66 11.75 15.39
CA ASN A 125 11.03 11.67 14.07
C ASN A 125 12.07 11.38 12.98
N ASP A 126 13.28 11.93 13.09
CA ASP A 126 14.33 11.74 12.11
C ASP A 126 14.80 10.28 12.03
N ASP A 127 14.83 9.55 13.16
CA ASP A 127 15.12 8.11 13.18
C ASP A 127 14.12 7.34 12.31
N PHE A 128 12.82 7.62 12.50
CA PHE A 128 11.74 6.98 11.74
C PHE A 128 11.82 7.33 10.24
N TRP A 129 12.02 8.61 9.92
CA TRP A 129 12.17 9.03 8.53
C TRP A 129 13.44 8.44 7.89
N ALA A 130 14.55 8.29 8.61
CA ALA A 130 15.78 7.76 8.05
C ALA A 130 15.63 6.33 7.47
N LEU A 131 14.71 5.54 8.02
CA LEU A 131 14.43 4.17 7.56
C LEU A 131 13.83 4.08 6.15
N MET A 132 13.28 5.17 5.60
CA MET A 132 12.43 5.10 4.42
C MET A 132 13.04 5.72 3.17
N ASN A 133 12.68 5.16 2.02
CA ASN A 133 12.95 5.81 0.72
C ASN A 133 11.99 6.98 0.47
N GLN A 134 12.31 7.83 -0.52
CA GLN A 134 11.51 9.05 -0.79
C GLN A 134 10.03 8.74 -1.09
N GLU A 135 9.74 7.70 -1.86
CA GLU A 135 8.37 7.31 -2.20
C GLU A 135 7.52 6.97 -0.96
N SER A 136 8.09 6.19 -0.04
CA SER A 136 7.45 5.81 1.21
C SER A 136 7.16 7.01 2.10
N LYS A 137 8.11 7.95 2.15
CA LYS A 137 7.93 9.17 2.93
C LYS A 137 6.83 10.06 2.35
N ASP A 138 6.79 10.23 1.02
CA ASP A 138 5.77 11.03 0.35
C ASP A 138 4.37 10.45 0.61
N LYS A 139 4.22 9.12 0.58
CA LYS A 139 2.95 8.44 0.93
C LYS A 139 2.50 8.74 2.36
N LEU A 140 3.39 8.59 3.33
CA LEU A 140 3.07 8.86 4.74
C LEU A 140 2.74 10.33 4.98
N VAL A 141 3.53 11.26 4.43
CA VAL A 141 3.27 12.71 4.56
C VAL A 141 1.89 13.06 4.01
N ASN A 142 1.51 12.52 2.85
CA ASN A 142 0.19 12.74 2.28
C ASN A 142 -0.93 12.16 3.17
N GLY A 143 -0.75 10.94 3.68
CA GLY A 143 -1.74 10.29 4.54
C GLY A 143 -1.93 11.00 5.88
N TYR A 144 -0.83 11.35 6.56
CA TYR A 144 -0.88 12.14 7.79
C TYR A 144 -1.50 13.52 7.56
N SER A 145 -1.14 14.21 6.47
CA SER A 145 -1.74 15.50 6.12
C SER A 145 -3.26 15.40 5.94
N LYS A 146 -3.74 14.30 5.35
CA LYS A 146 -5.18 14.03 5.20
C LYS A 146 -5.85 13.85 6.56
N ILE A 147 -5.29 13.01 7.44
CA ILE A 147 -5.81 12.79 8.79
C ILE A 147 -5.84 14.10 9.59
N ILE A 148 -4.79 14.91 9.52
CA ILE A 148 -4.71 16.17 10.28
C ILE A 148 -5.78 17.17 9.81
N ARG A 149 -6.01 17.24 8.49
CA ARG A 149 -6.98 18.17 7.90
C ARG A 149 -8.43 17.73 8.10
N GLU A 150 -8.71 16.45 7.84
CA GLU A 150 -10.07 15.92 7.73
C GLU A 150 -10.49 15.19 9.02
N GLY A 151 -9.54 14.78 9.86
CA GLY A 151 -9.75 13.84 10.94
C GLY A 151 -9.89 12.40 10.43
N GLY A 152 -10.32 11.51 11.32
CA GLY A 152 -10.58 10.11 10.97
C GLY A 152 -9.32 9.24 10.95
N ALA A 153 -9.47 8.06 10.34
CA ALA A 153 -8.41 7.06 10.23
C ALA A 153 -7.96 6.90 8.78
N HIS A 154 -6.67 6.64 8.58
CA HIS A 154 -6.10 6.33 7.28
C HIS A 154 -5.11 5.19 7.38
N GLU A 155 -5.13 4.31 6.39
CA GLU A 155 -4.21 3.19 6.24
C GLU A 155 -3.20 3.51 5.14
N MET A 156 -1.93 3.22 5.40
CA MET A 156 -0.81 3.54 4.53
C MET A 156 0.17 2.38 4.50
N ASP A 157 0.54 1.95 3.29
CA ASP A 157 1.62 0.99 3.07
C ASP A 157 2.91 1.73 2.71
N PHE A 158 4.00 1.38 3.39
CA PHE A 158 5.32 1.95 3.14
C PHE A 158 6.43 0.92 3.28
N LYS A 159 7.61 1.24 2.77
CA LYS A 159 8.79 0.39 2.87
C LYS A 159 9.82 1.02 3.79
N ILE A 160 10.34 0.21 4.71
CA ILE A 160 11.53 0.53 5.48
C ILE A 160 12.71 -0.26 4.95
N ALA A 161 13.90 0.34 4.97
CA ALA A 161 15.16 -0.31 4.65
C ALA A 161 15.44 -1.42 5.65
N TRP A 162 15.98 -2.52 5.14
CA TRP A 162 16.41 -3.67 5.93
C TRP A 162 17.71 -4.23 5.34
N ASP A 163 18.49 -4.98 6.13
CA ASP A 163 19.79 -5.52 5.68
C ASP A 163 19.68 -6.31 4.37
N ASP A 164 18.63 -7.12 4.22
CA ASP A 164 18.37 -7.93 3.03
C ASP A 164 17.46 -7.25 1.99
N GLY A 165 17.22 -5.94 2.11
CA GLY A 165 16.44 -5.15 1.16
C GLY A 165 15.45 -4.21 1.83
N TYR A 166 14.20 -4.63 1.95
CA TYR A 166 13.16 -3.82 2.59
C TYR A 166 12.10 -4.68 3.27
N ARG A 167 11.48 -4.11 4.32
CA ARG A 167 10.24 -4.61 4.91
C ARG A 167 9.06 -3.75 4.46
N TRP A 168 7.92 -4.39 4.21
CA TRP A 168 6.64 -3.71 4.00
C TRP A 168 5.96 -3.50 5.34
N ILE A 169 5.67 -2.26 5.67
CA ILE A 169 4.90 -1.90 6.85
C ILE A 169 3.54 -1.37 6.40
N THR A 170 2.47 -1.94 6.95
CA THR A 170 1.12 -1.38 6.85
C THR A 170 0.82 -0.66 8.14
N SER A 171 0.56 0.64 8.08
CA SER A 171 0.19 1.43 9.26
C SER A 171 -1.20 2.03 9.14
N ARG A 172 -1.99 1.87 10.20
CA ARG A 172 -3.28 2.52 10.37
C ARG A 172 -3.17 3.59 11.44
N ALA A 173 -3.29 4.85 11.02
CA ALA A 173 -3.20 6.02 11.88
C ALA A 173 -4.57 6.68 12.03
N THR A 174 -4.85 7.25 13.19
CA THR A 174 -6.07 7.99 13.51
C THR A 174 -5.73 9.31 14.20
N GLY A 175 -6.45 10.38 13.83
CA GLY A 175 -6.30 11.69 14.46
C GLY A 175 -7.11 11.80 15.74
N VAL A 176 -6.44 12.09 16.86
CA VAL A 176 -7.06 12.44 18.14
C VAL A 176 -7.28 13.95 18.19
N LYS A 177 -8.53 14.36 18.37
CA LYS A 177 -8.91 15.78 18.42
C LYS A 177 -8.75 16.35 19.83
N GLY A 178 -8.18 17.55 19.94
CA GLY A 178 -8.18 18.34 21.16
C GLY A 178 -9.49 19.11 21.38
N PRO A 179 -9.57 19.92 22.46
CA PRO A 179 -10.78 20.65 22.84
C PRO A 179 -11.33 21.61 21.78
N ASN A 180 -10.48 22.10 20.89
CA ASN A 180 -10.84 22.98 19.78
C ASN A 180 -11.35 22.23 18.52
N GLY A 181 -11.48 20.91 18.59
CA GLY A 181 -11.89 20.06 17.47
C GLY A 181 -10.80 19.81 16.42
N LYS A 182 -9.57 20.32 16.61
CA LYS A 182 -8.41 20.06 15.73
C LYS A 182 -7.63 18.83 16.20
N VAL A 183 -7.04 18.10 15.26
CA VAL A 183 -6.22 16.92 15.57
C VAL A 183 -4.93 17.35 16.26
N THR A 184 -4.73 16.98 17.52
CA THR A 184 -3.54 17.31 18.33
C THR A 184 -2.55 16.17 18.43
N LYS A 185 -3.01 14.92 18.21
CA LYS A 185 -2.15 13.74 18.19
C LYS A 185 -2.53 12.82 17.06
N LEU A 186 -1.55 12.08 16.56
CA LEU A 186 -1.79 10.89 15.74
C LEU A 186 -1.49 9.67 16.58
N VAL A 187 -2.40 8.70 16.57
CA VAL A 187 -2.19 7.39 17.21
C VAL A 187 -2.38 6.32 16.16
N GLY A 188 -1.62 5.25 16.24
CA GLY A 188 -1.71 4.21 15.24
C GLY A 188 -1.10 2.88 15.63
N ILE A 189 -1.30 1.94 14.73
CA ILE A 189 -0.63 0.64 14.73
C ILE A 189 0.16 0.50 13.43
N SER A 190 1.26 -0.23 13.49
CA SER A 190 2.10 -0.60 12.36
C SER A 190 2.31 -2.10 12.39
N LEU A 191 2.05 -2.78 11.29
CA LEU A 191 2.21 -4.22 11.12
C LEU A 191 3.28 -4.50 10.07
N ASP A 192 4.24 -5.38 10.38
CA ASP A 192 5.09 -5.98 9.36
C ASP A 192 4.24 -6.90 8.47
N ASN A 193 4.07 -6.50 7.22
CA ASN A 193 3.27 -7.20 6.23
C ASN A 193 4.15 -7.75 5.08
N THR A 194 5.46 -7.89 5.33
CA THR A 194 6.47 -8.24 4.32
C THR A 194 6.21 -9.59 3.69
N GLU A 195 5.99 -10.63 4.50
CA GLU A 195 5.77 -11.98 4.00
C GLU A 195 4.54 -12.05 3.10
N ARG A 196 3.41 -11.51 3.54
CA ARG A 196 2.17 -11.47 2.77
C ARG A 196 2.33 -10.71 1.46
N LYS A 197 2.92 -9.51 1.48
CA LYS A 197 3.16 -8.71 0.27
C LYS A 197 4.11 -9.40 -0.70
N ASN A 198 5.16 -10.04 -0.19
CA ASN A 198 6.11 -10.78 -1.04
C ASN A 198 5.45 -12.02 -1.67
N THR A 199 4.60 -12.72 -0.93
CA THR A 199 3.80 -13.85 -1.46
C THR A 199 2.84 -13.36 -2.55
N GLU A 200 2.11 -12.27 -2.32
CA GLU A 200 1.22 -11.68 -3.31
C GLU A 200 1.97 -11.25 -4.59
N LEU A 201 3.13 -10.60 -4.43
CA LEU A 201 3.96 -10.21 -5.57
C LEU A 201 4.51 -11.42 -6.34
N ARG A 202 4.93 -12.47 -5.62
CA ARG A 202 5.38 -13.72 -6.24
C ARG A 202 4.25 -14.38 -7.03
N LEU A 203 3.04 -14.45 -6.47
CA LEU A 203 1.85 -14.98 -7.15
C LEU A 203 1.51 -14.18 -8.40
N ARG A 204 1.49 -12.84 -8.32
CA ARG A 204 1.26 -11.98 -9.49
C ARG A 204 2.30 -12.20 -10.59
N LYS A 205 3.58 -12.38 -10.21
CA LYS A 205 4.67 -12.63 -11.15
C LYS A 205 4.53 -14.00 -11.82
N ILE A 206 4.19 -15.04 -11.07
CA ILE A 206 3.93 -16.38 -11.60
C ILE A 206 2.72 -16.35 -12.54
N LYS A 207 1.63 -15.67 -12.16
CA LYS A 207 0.46 -15.48 -13.04
C LYS A 207 0.86 -14.82 -14.36
N CYS A 208 1.66 -13.75 -14.32
CA CYS A 208 2.14 -13.09 -15.53
C CYS A 208 2.94 -14.05 -16.43
N TYR A 209 3.83 -14.86 -15.85
CA TYR A 209 4.57 -15.86 -16.62
C TYR A 209 3.66 -16.93 -17.22
N PHE A 210 2.66 -17.37 -16.47
CA PHE A 210 1.66 -18.32 -16.93
C PHE A 210 0.84 -17.76 -18.09
N ASP A 211 0.33 -16.53 -17.98
CA ASP A 211 -0.43 -15.86 -19.04
C ASP A 211 0.40 -15.76 -20.34
N VAL A 212 1.69 -15.42 -20.23
CA VAL A 212 2.62 -15.38 -21.37
C VAL A 212 2.81 -16.77 -21.99
N LEU A 213 3.06 -17.81 -21.18
CA LEU A 213 3.22 -19.18 -21.67
C LEU A 213 1.96 -19.69 -22.38
N LEU A 214 0.79 -19.39 -21.84
CA LEU A 214 -0.50 -19.75 -22.43
C LEU A 214 -0.71 -19.10 -23.81
N ALA A 215 -0.32 -17.84 -23.96
CA ALA A 215 -0.45 -17.12 -25.22
C ALA A 215 0.44 -17.69 -26.34
N HIS A 216 1.51 -18.44 -26.02
CA HIS A 216 2.41 -19.04 -27.01
C HIS A 216 1.91 -20.35 -27.63
N PHE A 217 0.84 -20.96 -27.10
CA PHE A 217 0.24 -22.14 -27.75
C PHE A 217 -0.47 -21.72 -29.03
N ASN A 218 -0.21 -22.41 -30.15
CA ASN A 218 -0.87 -22.12 -31.44
C ASN A 218 -2.32 -22.66 -31.53
N HIS A 219 -2.84 -23.20 -30.44
CA HIS A 219 -4.18 -23.78 -30.35
C HIS A 219 -4.84 -23.32 -29.05
N LEU A 220 -6.16 -23.45 -28.97
CA LEU A 220 -6.91 -23.01 -27.80
C LEU A 220 -6.67 -23.99 -26.64
N VAL A 221 -6.17 -23.46 -25.53
CA VAL A 221 -5.94 -24.19 -24.28
C VAL A 221 -6.89 -23.65 -23.23
N VAL A 222 -7.62 -24.55 -22.57
CA VAL A 222 -8.64 -24.20 -21.56
C VAL A 222 -8.50 -25.09 -20.36
N PHE A 223 -8.50 -24.49 -19.18
CA PHE A 223 -8.52 -25.20 -17.91
C PHE A 223 -9.94 -25.11 -17.35
N THR A 224 -10.48 -26.24 -16.90
CA THR A 224 -11.77 -26.26 -16.21
C THR A 224 -11.67 -27.00 -14.89
N ASP A 225 -12.54 -26.66 -13.96
CA ASP A 225 -12.81 -27.51 -12.81
C ASP A 225 -13.64 -28.75 -13.21
N LYS A 226 -14.04 -29.54 -12.21
CA LYS A 226 -14.91 -30.71 -12.42
C LYS A 226 -16.35 -30.35 -12.80
N ALA A 227 -16.82 -29.14 -12.44
CA ALA A 227 -18.15 -28.65 -12.79
C ALA A 227 -18.22 -28.10 -14.23
N GLY A 228 -17.07 -27.91 -14.88
CA GLY A 228 -16.94 -27.34 -16.22
C GLY A 228 -16.83 -25.82 -16.21
N GLU A 229 -16.58 -25.20 -15.06
CA GLU A 229 -16.26 -23.77 -14.98
C GLU A 229 -14.85 -23.54 -15.52
N ILE A 230 -14.71 -22.55 -16.41
CA ILE A 230 -13.42 -22.19 -17.01
C ILE A 230 -12.57 -21.47 -15.95
N LEU A 231 -11.45 -22.08 -15.57
CA LEU A 231 -10.49 -21.54 -14.61
C LEU A 231 -9.48 -20.60 -15.28
N ALA A 232 -9.06 -20.93 -16.50
CA ALA A 232 -8.14 -20.14 -17.30
C ALA A 232 -8.23 -20.54 -18.78
N SER A 233 -7.90 -19.63 -19.69
CA SER A 233 -7.73 -19.96 -21.11
C SER A 233 -6.78 -18.98 -21.79
N ASN A 234 -6.23 -19.37 -22.95
CA ASN A 234 -5.51 -18.43 -23.81
C ASN A 234 -6.42 -17.73 -24.84
N LEU A 235 -7.74 -17.81 -24.67
CA LEU A 235 -8.73 -17.34 -25.64
C LEU A 235 -8.55 -15.86 -26.00
N GLU A 236 -8.33 -14.99 -24.99
CA GLU A 236 -8.16 -13.55 -25.20
C GLU A 236 -6.92 -13.18 -26.03
N SER A 237 -5.93 -14.08 -26.07
CA SER A 237 -4.68 -13.88 -26.82
C SER A 237 -4.71 -14.54 -28.20
N GLN A 238 -5.73 -15.35 -28.50
CA GLN A 238 -5.91 -15.99 -29.79
C GLN A 238 -6.83 -15.14 -30.67
N THR A 239 -6.51 -15.02 -31.96
CA THR A 239 -7.50 -14.69 -33.00
C THR A 239 -8.34 -15.95 -33.26
N ALA A 240 -9.09 -16.40 -32.25
CA ALA A 240 -9.94 -17.58 -32.36
C ALA A 240 -11.31 -17.20 -32.94
N ASP A 241 -11.85 -18.03 -33.81
CA ASP A 241 -13.21 -17.92 -34.37
C ASP A 241 -14.31 -18.31 -33.36
N ILE A 242 -13.97 -18.45 -32.08
CA ILE A 242 -14.89 -18.85 -31.02
C ILE A 242 -14.84 -17.83 -29.90
N ASP A 243 -15.98 -17.38 -29.41
CA ASP A 243 -16.03 -16.52 -28.23
C ASP A 243 -16.13 -17.31 -26.93
N TYR A 244 -16.09 -16.62 -25.78
CA TYR A 244 -16.14 -17.26 -24.47
C TYR A 244 -17.43 -18.07 -24.25
N LEU A 245 -18.58 -17.57 -24.71
CA LEU A 245 -19.88 -18.21 -24.51
C LEU A 245 -20.01 -19.45 -25.40
N GLU A 246 -19.54 -19.37 -26.64
CA GLU A 246 -19.49 -20.50 -27.56
C GLU A 246 -18.53 -21.59 -27.06
N LEU A 247 -17.37 -21.20 -26.53
CA LEU A 247 -16.42 -22.13 -25.90
C LEU A 247 -17.05 -22.85 -24.70
N GLN A 248 -17.65 -22.08 -23.79
CA GLN A 248 -18.32 -22.64 -22.62
C GLN A 248 -19.44 -23.60 -23.04
N ARG A 249 -20.24 -23.24 -24.04
CA ARG A 249 -21.29 -24.11 -24.59
C ARG A 249 -20.72 -25.39 -25.20
N LEU A 250 -19.64 -25.29 -25.97
CA LEU A 250 -18.97 -26.45 -26.58
C LEU A 250 -18.49 -27.43 -25.51
N LEU A 251 -17.84 -26.93 -24.45
CA LEU A 251 -17.35 -27.76 -23.35
C LEU A 251 -18.51 -28.41 -22.56
N TYR A 252 -19.60 -27.68 -22.30
CA TYR A 252 -20.79 -28.28 -21.68
C TYR A 252 -21.42 -29.38 -22.54
N GLN A 253 -21.55 -29.16 -23.85
CA GLN A 253 -22.11 -30.16 -24.76
C GLN A 253 -21.19 -31.39 -24.85
N LEU A 254 -19.87 -31.19 -24.87
CA LEU A 254 -18.90 -32.28 -24.82
C LEU A 254 -19.07 -33.11 -23.54
N ALA A 255 -19.15 -32.45 -22.38
CA ALA A 255 -19.31 -33.11 -21.08
C ALA A 255 -20.63 -33.91 -20.99
N ILE A 256 -21.72 -33.39 -21.54
CA ILE A 256 -23.04 -34.05 -21.54
C ILE A 256 -23.06 -35.22 -22.53
N ASN A 257 -22.66 -34.98 -23.78
CA ASN A 257 -22.82 -35.95 -24.86
C ASN A 257 -21.75 -37.06 -24.82
N HIS A 258 -20.59 -36.78 -24.23
CA HIS A 258 -19.45 -37.69 -24.16
C HIS A 258 -19.00 -37.96 -22.72
N LYS A 259 -19.96 -38.04 -21.80
CA LYS A 259 -19.69 -38.37 -20.39
C LYS A 259 -18.83 -39.62 -20.17
N PRO A 260 -19.07 -40.77 -20.84
CA PRO A 260 -18.23 -41.97 -20.67
C PRO A 260 -16.78 -41.76 -21.08
N TRP A 261 -16.54 -40.93 -22.10
CA TRP A 261 -15.18 -40.56 -22.51
C TRP A 261 -14.51 -39.70 -21.45
N LEU A 262 -15.22 -38.71 -20.89
CA LEU A 262 -14.70 -37.85 -19.84
C LEU A 262 -14.36 -38.64 -18.55
N GLU A 263 -15.19 -39.61 -18.17
CA GLU A 263 -14.89 -40.58 -17.09
C GLU A 263 -13.63 -41.41 -17.41
N GLY A 264 -13.42 -41.74 -18.68
CA GLY A 264 -12.17 -42.31 -19.19
C GLY A 264 -10.97 -41.40 -19.00
N VAL A 265 -11.11 -40.09 -19.23
CA VAL A 265 -10.04 -39.10 -19.00
C VAL A 265 -9.68 -39.03 -17.51
N TYR A 266 -10.68 -38.95 -16.62
CA TYR A 266 -10.47 -38.92 -15.18
C TYR A 266 -9.74 -40.18 -14.65
N SER A 267 -10.01 -41.34 -15.25
CA SER A 267 -9.39 -42.61 -14.83
C SER A 267 -8.02 -42.86 -15.44
N LYS A 268 -7.78 -42.45 -16.70
CA LYS A 268 -6.53 -42.70 -17.43
C LYS A 268 -5.55 -41.52 -17.41
N GLY A 269 -5.97 -40.37 -16.92
CA GLY A 269 -5.18 -39.13 -16.89
C GLY A 269 -5.20 -38.33 -18.19
N HIS A 270 -5.64 -38.91 -19.31
CA HIS A 270 -5.70 -38.24 -20.60
C HIS A 270 -6.72 -38.91 -21.53
N GLY A 271 -7.15 -38.18 -22.56
CA GLY A 271 -7.98 -38.72 -23.63
C GLY A 271 -8.09 -37.78 -24.80
N HIS A 272 -8.59 -38.32 -25.90
CA HIS A 272 -8.68 -37.65 -27.18
C HIS A 272 -10.01 -37.95 -27.86
N ILE A 273 -10.62 -36.96 -28.51
CA ILE A 273 -11.90 -37.09 -29.22
C ILE A 273 -12.02 -36.05 -30.32
N HIS A 274 -12.71 -36.41 -31.41
CA HIS A 274 -13.17 -35.44 -32.40
C HIS A 274 -14.61 -35.03 -32.06
N PHE A 275 -14.86 -33.72 -31.93
CA PHE A 275 -16.17 -33.18 -31.58
C PHE A 275 -16.42 -31.84 -32.25
N GLN A 276 -17.55 -31.70 -32.95
CA GLN A 276 -17.94 -30.49 -33.70
C GLN A 276 -16.81 -29.92 -34.58
N ASP A 277 -16.24 -30.79 -35.42
CA ASP A 277 -15.14 -30.49 -36.36
C ASP A 277 -13.83 -30.02 -35.71
N ARG A 278 -13.67 -30.23 -34.40
CA ARG A 278 -12.44 -29.92 -33.66
C ARG A 278 -11.80 -31.18 -33.11
N GLU A 279 -10.48 -31.16 -33.08
CA GLU A 279 -9.69 -32.20 -32.44
C GLU A 279 -9.44 -31.78 -30.98
N ILE A 280 -10.08 -32.48 -30.02
CA ILE A 280 -10.05 -32.15 -28.60
C ILE A 280 -9.23 -33.19 -27.84
N SER A 281 -8.17 -32.74 -27.18
CA SER A 281 -7.43 -33.55 -26.20
C SER A 281 -7.68 -33.00 -24.80
N ALA A 282 -7.90 -33.90 -23.84
CA ALA A 282 -8.10 -33.54 -22.44
C ALA A 282 -7.07 -34.27 -21.57
N SER A 283 -6.50 -33.57 -20.59
CA SER A 283 -5.58 -34.11 -19.60
C SER A 283 -6.07 -33.78 -18.20
N TYR A 284 -6.00 -34.77 -17.31
CA TYR A 284 -6.47 -34.67 -15.93
C TYR A 284 -5.29 -34.42 -14.98
N HIS A 285 -5.49 -33.47 -14.08
CA HIS A 285 -4.49 -33.03 -13.12
C HIS A 285 -5.11 -32.75 -11.75
N LEU A 286 -4.25 -32.71 -10.73
CA LEU A 286 -4.59 -32.30 -9.37
C LEU A 286 -3.77 -31.05 -9.03
N ASN A 287 -4.40 -30.08 -8.37
CA ASN A 287 -3.67 -28.95 -7.78
C ASN A 287 -3.04 -29.36 -6.44
N ASP A 288 -2.33 -28.42 -5.80
CA ASP A 288 -1.65 -28.67 -4.52
C ASP A 288 -2.62 -29.07 -3.39
N GLU A 289 -3.89 -28.69 -3.48
CA GLU A 289 -4.97 -29.06 -2.54
C GLU A 289 -5.67 -30.38 -2.91
N GLN A 290 -5.13 -31.15 -3.86
CA GLN A 290 -5.75 -32.38 -4.39
C GLN A 290 -7.11 -32.16 -5.05
N GLN A 291 -7.41 -30.94 -5.49
CA GLN A 291 -8.62 -30.65 -6.25
C GLN A 291 -8.41 -30.96 -7.73
N PRO A 292 -9.37 -31.65 -8.38
CA PRO A 292 -9.27 -32.03 -9.76
C PRO A 292 -9.51 -30.87 -10.72
N PHE A 293 -8.72 -30.80 -11.78
CA PHE A 293 -8.98 -29.95 -12.93
C PHE A 293 -8.62 -30.65 -14.25
N LEU A 294 -9.20 -30.18 -15.35
CA LEU A 294 -8.91 -30.66 -16.69
C LEU A 294 -8.24 -29.56 -17.50
N MET A 295 -7.25 -29.95 -18.31
CA MET A 295 -6.69 -29.12 -19.37
C MET A 295 -7.18 -29.66 -20.71
N PHE A 296 -7.91 -28.84 -21.46
CA PHE A 296 -8.34 -29.10 -22.82
C PHE A 296 -7.43 -28.38 -23.82
N GLN A 297 -7.09 -29.06 -24.91
CA GLN A 297 -6.42 -28.52 -26.09
C GLN A 297 -7.36 -28.72 -27.28
N LEU A 298 -7.79 -27.63 -27.90
CA LEU A 298 -8.71 -27.62 -29.03
C LEU A 298 -7.95 -27.13 -30.26
N LYS A 299 -7.79 -28.02 -31.24
CA LYS A 299 -7.18 -27.73 -32.55
C LYS A 299 -8.25 -27.68 -33.64
#